data_AF-A0AAD4S7N1-F1
#
_entry.id   AF-A0AAD4S7N1-F1
#
_cell.length_a   1.000
_cell.length_b   1.000
_cell.length_c   1.000
_cell.angle_alpha   90.00
_cell.angle_beta   90.00
_cell.angle_gamma   90.00
#
_symmetry.space_group_name_H-M   'P 1'
#
loop_
_entity.id
_entity.type
_entity.pdbx_description
1 polymer ?
#
loop_
_entity_poly.entity_id
_entity_poly.type
_entity_poly.pdbx_seq_one_letter_code
_entity_poly.pdbx_strand_id
1 'polypeptide(L)'
;MDIDPDDLFRDEDDDQDNDYYQHSNYGKEMVVYLVDASPKMFNSVSVSADEKEETHFHTAVSCISQSLRTQIINRANDEVAICFYNTKEKKNLQDLSGVYVSNVAEREDLDRPTTRLVKNLLV
;
A
#
# COMPACT_ATOMS: atom_id res chain seq x y z
N MET A 1 25.05 42.03 31.68
CA MET A 1 24.64 40.95 30.76
C MET A 1 23.16 41.16 30.56
N ASP A 2 22.79 41.75 29.43
CA ASP A 2 21.40 41.91 29.03
C ASP A 2 21.01 40.58 28.38
N ILE A 3 20.31 39.75 29.14
CA ILE A 3 19.80 38.47 28.66
C ILE A 3 18.53 38.79 27.88
N ASP A 4 18.54 38.51 26.58
CA ASP A 4 17.39 38.69 25.71
C ASP A 4 16.28 37.71 26.14
N PRO A 5 15.08 38.19 26.53
CA PRO A 5 13.99 37.33 26.98
C PRO A 5 13.49 36.35 25.91
N ASP A 6 13.79 36.60 24.62
CA ASP A 6 13.46 35.69 23.52
C ASP A 6 14.39 34.46 23.45
N ASP A 7 15.53 34.49 24.15
CA ASP A 7 16.51 33.40 24.23
C ASP A 7 16.21 32.44 25.41
N LEU A 8 15.25 32.79 26.28
CA LEU A 8 14.91 32.00 27.48
C LEU A 8 13.88 30.89 27.24
N PHE A 9 13.20 30.93 26.08
CA PHE A 9 12.13 29.99 25.70
C PHE A 9 12.38 29.29 24.35
N ARG A 10 13.54 29.51 23.73
CA ARG A 10 13.97 28.70 22.59
C ARG A 10 14.63 27.45 23.13
N ASP A 11 13.84 26.40 23.29
CA ASP A 11 14.40 25.06 23.40
C ASP A 11 15.15 24.80 22.07
N GLU A 12 16.48 24.65 22.14
CA GLU A 12 17.37 24.42 20.98
C GLU A 12 17.08 23.10 20.25
N ASP A 13 16.06 22.34 20.68
CA ASP A 13 15.64 21.03 20.20
C ASP A 13 14.23 21.03 19.59
N ASP A 14 13.65 22.18 19.22
CA ASP A 14 12.43 22.18 18.39
C ASP A 14 12.81 21.87 16.94
N ASP A 15 12.88 20.57 16.65
CA ASP A 15 12.95 19.98 15.31
C ASP A 15 11.80 20.56 14.46
N GLN A 16 12.00 21.71 13.81
CA GLN A 16 11.05 22.32 12.86
C GLN A 16 10.66 21.36 11.73
N ASP A 17 11.47 20.34 11.49
CA ASP A 17 11.14 19.26 10.58
C ASP A 17 10.03 18.35 11.16
N ASN A 18 9.98 18.05 12.46
CA ASN A 18 9.03 17.08 13.01
C ASN A 18 7.56 17.54 12.87
N ASP A 19 7.29 18.83 13.09
CA ASP A 19 5.94 19.41 12.99
C ASP A 19 5.37 19.41 11.56
N TYR A 20 6.23 19.54 10.54
CA TYR A 20 5.82 19.48 9.13
C TYR A 20 5.43 18.05 8.72
N TYR A 21 6.17 17.05 9.20
CA TYR A 21 5.87 15.64 8.95
C TYR A 21 4.61 15.21 9.73
N GLN A 22 4.42 15.69 10.96
CA GLN A 22 3.21 15.41 11.76
C GLN A 22 1.94 16.01 11.15
N HIS A 23 1.98 17.23 10.61
CA HIS A 23 0.84 17.81 9.90
C HIS A 23 0.56 17.14 8.56
N SER A 24 1.59 16.71 7.82
CA SER A 24 1.43 16.07 6.50
C SER A 24 0.79 14.68 6.54
N ASN A 25 0.94 13.95 7.67
CA ASN A 25 0.40 12.60 7.86
C ASN A 25 -0.90 12.59 8.66
N TYR A 26 -1.41 13.74 9.12
CA TYR A 26 -2.63 13.80 9.92
C TYR A 26 -3.85 13.36 9.08
N GLY A 27 -4.39 12.18 9.38
CA GLY A 27 -5.54 11.60 8.66
C GLY A 27 -5.17 10.79 7.41
N LYS A 28 -3.88 10.57 7.14
CA LYS A 28 -3.40 9.68 6.08
C LYS A 28 -3.50 8.22 6.52
N GLU A 29 -4.08 7.37 5.69
CA GLU A 29 -4.10 5.92 5.94
C GLU A 29 -3.02 5.19 5.15
N MET A 30 -2.45 4.15 5.78
CA MET A 30 -1.46 3.25 5.18
C MET A 30 -2.07 1.86 5.09
N VAL A 31 -2.14 1.30 3.88
CA VAL A 31 -2.83 0.02 3.62
C VAL A 31 -1.90 -0.95 2.90
N VAL A 32 -1.74 -2.15 3.46
CA VAL A 32 -1.04 -3.26 2.78
C VAL A 32 -2.05 -4.35 2.46
N TYR A 33 -2.28 -4.58 1.16
CA TYR A 33 -3.06 -5.72 0.70
C TYR A 33 -2.14 -6.94 0.60
N LEU A 34 -2.39 -7.95 1.44
CA LEU A 34 -1.66 -9.22 1.44
C LEU A 34 -2.54 -10.30 0.80
N VAL A 35 -2.08 -10.87 -0.31
CA VAL A 35 -2.85 -11.80 -1.13
C VAL A 35 -2.13 -13.14 -1.23
N ASP A 36 -2.83 -14.24 -0.91
CA ASP A 36 -2.31 -15.58 -1.13
C ASP A 36 -2.27 -15.88 -2.64
N ALA A 37 -1.13 -16.36 -3.13
CA ALA A 37 -0.95 -16.86 -4.49
C ALA A 37 -0.69 -18.38 -4.52
N SER A 38 -1.06 -19.11 -3.44
CA SER A 38 -1.00 -20.56 -3.43
C SER A 38 -1.95 -21.17 -4.47
N PRO A 39 -1.67 -22.39 -4.98
CA PRO A 39 -2.51 -23.03 -6.00
C PRO A 39 -3.99 -23.12 -5.62
N LYS A 40 -4.32 -23.20 -4.32
CA LYS A 40 -5.70 -23.28 -3.82
C LYS A 40 -6.52 -22.02 -4.13
N MET A 41 -5.88 -20.86 -4.26
CA MET A 41 -6.54 -19.59 -4.59
C MET A 41 -7.03 -19.53 -6.03
N PHE A 42 -6.50 -20.39 -6.91
CA PHE A 42 -6.87 -20.49 -8.31
C PHE A 42 -7.92 -21.57 -8.58
N ASN A 43 -8.43 -22.23 -7.54
CA ASN A 43 -9.58 -23.13 -7.68
C ASN A 43 -10.82 -22.31 -8.06
N SER A 44 -11.62 -22.85 -8.98
CA SER A 44 -12.91 -22.26 -9.33
C SER A 44 -13.86 -22.24 -8.15
N VAL A 45 -14.59 -21.14 -8.01
CA VAL A 45 -15.64 -20.91 -7.02
C VAL A 45 -17.04 -21.03 -7.66
N SER A 46 -17.13 -21.28 -8.98
CA SER A 46 -18.39 -21.20 -9.73
C SER A 46 -19.46 -22.16 -9.19
N VAL A 47 -20.65 -21.62 -8.91
CA VAL A 47 -21.82 -22.35 -8.42
C VAL A 47 -22.80 -22.70 -9.56
N SER A 48 -22.61 -22.17 -10.78
CA SER A 48 -23.49 -22.41 -11.92
C SER A 48 -22.72 -22.54 -13.25
N ALA A 49 -23.27 -23.33 -14.19
CA ALA A 49 -22.61 -23.75 -15.42
C ALA A 49 -22.49 -22.67 -16.52
N ASP A 50 -23.13 -21.51 -16.34
CA ASP A 50 -23.21 -20.44 -17.35
C ASP A 50 -22.39 -19.17 -16.96
N GLU A 51 -21.74 -19.17 -15.80
CA GLU A 51 -20.90 -18.04 -15.36
C GLU A 51 -19.43 -18.25 -15.70
N LYS A 52 -18.72 -17.16 -16.01
CA LYS A 52 -17.27 -17.17 -16.16
C LYS A 52 -16.65 -17.77 -14.90
N GLU A 53 -15.75 -18.73 -15.08
CA GLU A 53 -15.00 -19.36 -14.00
C GLU A 53 -14.26 -18.28 -13.19
N GLU A 54 -14.75 -18.00 -11.99
CA GLU A 54 -14.16 -17.05 -11.06
C GLU A 54 -13.39 -17.80 -9.98
N THR A 55 -12.17 -17.34 -9.67
CA THR A 55 -11.32 -17.92 -8.63
C THR A 55 -11.25 -17.00 -7.42
N HIS A 56 -10.93 -17.52 -6.24
CA HIS A 56 -10.71 -16.70 -5.05
C HIS A 56 -9.65 -15.61 -5.27
N PHE A 57 -8.61 -15.94 -6.04
CA PHE A 57 -7.57 -14.98 -6.45
C PHE A 57 -8.16 -13.83 -7.28
N HIS A 58 -8.98 -14.15 -8.29
CA HIS A 58 -9.61 -13.13 -9.14
C HIS A 58 -10.53 -12.21 -8.35
N THR A 59 -11.33 -12.77 -7.44
CA THR A 59 -12.21 -11.99 -6.55
C THR A 59 -11.40 -11.03 -5.68
N ALA A 60 -10.33 -11.51 -5.03
CA ALA A 60 -9.47 -10.68 -4.19
C ALA A 60 -8.85 -9.50 -4.98
N VAL A 61 -8.26 -9.78 -6.14
CA VAL A 61 -7.65 -8.76 -6.99
C VAL A 61 -8.68 -7.76 -7.54
N SER A 62 -9.88 -8.21 -7.85
CA SER A 62 -10.99 -7.36 -8.27
C SER A 62 -11.46 -6.42 -7.16
N CYS A 63 -11.60 -6.94 -5.92
CA CYS A 63 -11.92 -6.12 -4.75
C CYS A 63 -10.86 -5.05 -4.48
N ILE A 64 -9.57 -5.42 -4.55
CA ILE A 64 -8.46 -4.47 -4.38
C ILE A 64 -8.53 -3.40 -5.47
N SER A 65 -8.75 -3.78 -6.73
CA SER A 65 -8.87 -2.85 -7.84
C SER A 65 -10.02 -1.84 -7.66
N GLN A 66 -11.16 -2.28 -7.14
CA GLN A 66 -12.30 -1.40 -6.82
C GLN A 66 -11.99 -0.46 -5.65
N SER A 67 -11.33 -0.97 -4.60
CA SER A 67 -10.90 -0.18 -3.44
C SER A 67 -9.92 0.93 -3.86
N LEU A 68 -8.90 0.60 -4.65
CA LEU A 68 -7.93 1.56 -5.19
C LEU A 68 -8.59 2.64 -6.05
N ARG A 69 -9.55 2.30 -6.90
CA ARG A 69 -10.30 3.30 -7.68
C ARG A 69 -11.03 4.30 -6.78
N THR A 70 -11.61 3.82 -5.69
CA THR A 70 -12.31 4.66 -4.71
C THR A 70 -11.31 5.56 -3.96
N GLN A 71 -10.16 5.02 -3.57
CA GLN A 71 -9.09 5.79 -2.92
C GLN A 71 -8.50 6.86 -3.84
N ILE A 72 -8.27 6.57 -5.13
CA ILE A 72 -7.77 7.57 -6.10
C ILE A 72 -8.69 8.79 -6.18
N ILE A 73 -10.01 8.61 -6.02
CA ILE A 73 -10.98 9.70 -6.10
C ILE A 73 -11.11 10.44 -4.77
N ASN A 74 -11.20 9.71 -3.66
CA ASN A 74 -11.62 10.26 -2.37
C ASN A 74 -10.47 10.45 -1.36
N ARG A 75 -9.36 9.74 -1.53
CA ARG A 75 -8.24 9.66 -0.58
C ARG A 75 -6.89 9.49 -1.28
N ALA A 76 -6.59 10.37 -2.23
CA ALA A 76 -5.41 10.26 -3.09
C ALA A 76 -4.05 10.44 -2.36
N ASN A 77 -4.06 10.87 -1.09
CA ASN A 77 -2.87 11.01 -0.25
C ASN A 77 -2.59 9.76 0.59
N ASP A 78 -3.53 8.81 0.67
CA ASP A 78 -3.31 7.52 1.32
C ASP A 78 -2.21 6.75 0.59
N GLU A 79 -1.57 5.85 1.31
CA GLU A 79 -0.42 5.10 0.83
C GLU A 79 -0.70 3.61 0.87
N VAL A 80 -0.34 2.93 -0.22
CA VAL A 80 -0.72 1.55 -0.46
C VAL A 80 0.46 0.68 -0.91
N ALA A 81 0.45 -0.58 -0.48
CA ALA A 81 1.22 -1.65 -1.11
C ALA A 81 0.38 -2.88 -1.36
N ILE A 82 0.78 -3.63 -2.39
CA ILE A 82 0.19 -4.93 -2.72
C ILE A 82 1.30 -5.97 -2.68
N CYS A 83 1.11 -6.97 -1.82
CA CYS A 83 2.04 -8.06 -1.60
C CYS A 83 1.34 -9.39 -1.89
N PHE A 84 1.98 -10.22 -2.71
CA PHE A 84 1.59 -11.59 -2.96
C PHE A 84 2.55 -12.52 -2.22
N TYR A 85 2.01 -13.53 -1.54
CA TYR A 85 2.82 -14.58 -0.90
C TYR A 85 2.50 -15.96 -1.47
N ASN A 86 3.38 -16.95 -1.24
CA ASN A 86 3.39 -18.25 -1.92
C ASN A 86 3.64 -18.15 -3.44
N THR A 87 4.38 -17.14 -3.87
CA THR A 87 4.74 -16.96 -5.29
C THR A 87 5.96 -17.80 -5.68
N LYS A 88 6.13 -18.08 -6.98
CA LYS A 88 7.36 -18.71 -7.48
C LYS A 88 8.52 -17.71 -7.54
N GLU A 89 8.23 -16.49 -8.00
CA GLU A 89 9.19 -15.40 -8.08
C GLU A 89 9.22 -14.64 -6.76
N LYS A 90 10.39 -14.09 -6.40
CA LYS A 90 10.55 -13.16 -5.28
C LYS A 90 10.86 -11.76 -5.79
N LYS A 91 10.27 -10.77 -5.13
CA LYS A 91 10.54 -9.35 -5.38
C LYS A 91 10.18 -8.55 -4.13
N ASN A 92 11.12 -8.37 -3.22
CA ASN A 92 10.93 -7.63 -1.96
C ASN A 92 12.29 -7.21 -1.38
N LEU A 93 12.29 -6.17 -0.54
CA LEU A 93 13.51 -5.61 0.09
C LEU A 93 14.34 -6.63 0.88
N GLN A 94 13.67 -7.58 1.54
CA GLN A 94 14.31 -8.55 2.42
C GLN A 94 14.78 -9.82 1.69
N ASP A 95 14.64 -9.86 0.36
CA ASP A 95 14.98 -10.99 -0.48
C ASP A 95 14.30 -12.33 -0.05
N LEU A 96 13.14 -12.22 0.59
CA LEU A 96 12.38 -13.36 1.10
C LEU A 96 11.81 -14.19 -0.05
N SER A 97 12.00 -15.51 0.03
CA SER A 97 11.47 -16.44 -0.96
C SER A 97 9.94 -16.52 -0.87
N GLY A 98 9.28 -16.56 -2.02
CA GLY A 98 7.84 -16.68 -2.11
C GLY A 98 7.05 -15.41 -1.76
N VAL A 99 7.72 -14.25 -1.74
CA VAL A 99 7.10 -12.94 -1.51
C VAL A 99 7.37 -12.01 -2.68
N TYR A 100 6.30 -11.47 -3.27
CA TYR A 100 6.33 -10.55 -4.39
C TYR A 100 5.55 -9.27 -4.09
N VAL A 101 6.23 -8.14 -3.99
CA VAL A 101 5.64 -6.81 -3.81
C VAL A 101 5.45 -6.16 -5.19
N SER A 102 4.23 -5.74 -5.51
CA SER A 102 3.87 -5.30 -6.85
C SER A 102 4.38 -3.89 -7.19
N ASN A 103 4.17 -2.92 -6.30
CA ASN A 103 4.33 -1.49 -6.58
C ASN A 103 5.52 -0.80 -5.91
N VAL A 104 5.98 -1.31 -4.77
CA VAL A 104 7.02 -0.65 -3.94
C VAL A 104 8.15 -1.61 -3.53
N ALA A 105 8.47 -2.60 -4.36
CA ALA A 105 9.39 -3.68 -3.97
C ALA A 105 10.82 -3.24 -3.60
N GLU A 106 11.24 -2.07 -4.09
CA GLU A 106 12.58 -1.50 -3.90
C GLU A 106 12.56 -0.26 -2.99
N ARG A 107 11.41 0.09 -2.40
CA ARG A 107 11.24 1.27 -1.55
C ARG A 107 10.91 0.85 -0.13
N GLU A 108 11.44 1.57 0.84
CA GLU A 108 11.09 1.40 2.26
C GLU A 108 9.68 1.93 2.55
N ASP A 109 9.27 2.98 1.83
CA ASP A 109 7.95 3.59 1.95
C ASP A 109 6.91 2.99 1.00
N LEU A 110 5.65 3.08 1.42
CA LEU A 110 4.48 2.87 0.58
C LEU A 110 4.35 3.99 -0.46
N ASP A 111 3.47 3.82 -1.45
CA ASP A 111 3.23 4.85 -2.47
C ASP A 111 1.73 5.09 -2.66
N ARG A 112 1.38 6.26 -3.19
CA ARG A 112 0.00 6.64 -3.45
C ARG A 112 -0.66 5.70 -4.46
N PRO A 113 -1.97 5.44 -4.36
CA PRO A 113 -2.67 4.64 -5.34
C PRO A 113 -2.67 5.35 -6.69
N THR A 114 -2.34 4.62 -7.77
CA THR A 114 -2.29 5.16 -9.13
C THR A 114 -3.16 4.36 -10.09
N THR A 115 -3.63 5.01 -11.16
CA THR A 115 -4.35 4.32 -12.24
C THR A 115 -3.50 3.24 -12.92
N ARG A 116 -2.18 3.43 -12.97
CA ARG A 116 -1.23 2.42 -13.47
C ARG A 116 -1.20 1.17 -12.58
N LEU A 117 -1.22 1.34 -11.26
CA LEU A 117 -1.30 0.23 -10.31
C LEU A 117 -2.58 -0.58 -10.54
N VAL A 118 -3.73 0.09 -10.66
CA VAL A 118 -5.01 -0.58 -10.95
C VAL A 118 -4.98 -1.34 -12.28
N LYS A 119 -4.37 -0.77 -13.32
CA LYS A 119 -4.25 -1.44 -14.63
C LYS A 119 -3.39 -2.70 -14.53
N ASN A 120 -2.27 -2.66 -13.80
CA ASN A 120 -1.37 -3.81 -13.68
C ASN A 120 -1.98 -4.99 -12.91
N LEU A 121 -3.04 -4.78 -12.13
CA LEU A 121 -3.75 -5.85 -11.41
C LEU A 121 -4.76 -6.61 -12.28
N LEU A 122 -5.26 -5.99 -13.36
CA LEU A 122 -6.37 -6.51 -14.15
C LEU A 122 -5.95 -7.06 -15.52
N VAL A 123 -4.65 -7.03 -15.83
CA VAL A 123 -4.06 -7.47 -17.11
C VAL A 123 -3.36 -8.81 -16.92
#